data_AF-A0A372FTM5-F1
#
_entry.id   AF-A0A372FTM5-F1
#
_cell.length_a   1.000
_cell.length_b   1.000
_cell.length_c   1.000
_cell.angle_alpha   90.00
_cell.angle_beta   90.00
_cell.angle_gamma   90.00
#
_symmetry.space_group_name_H-M   'P 1'
#
loop_
_entity.id
_entity.type
_entity.pdbx_description
1 polymer ?
#
loop_
_entity_poly.entity_id
_entity_poly.type
_entity_poly.pdbx_seq_one_letter_code
_entity_poly.pdbx_strand_id
1 'polypeptide(L)'
;MEEFEPTWQTAVLSAPDLDEADHLFNAYHQAFQAALAGSGNDPRWGRHAHHALRSRGLTVDTEGTTRTWTGGSPACLLPHATAAVIRDRLIAAGMPGPDIDAFRQLLLDPDLIVKSNLALSHIGRRAG
;
A
#
# COMPACT_ATOMS: atom_id res chain seq x y z
N MET A 1 -6.77 20.84 12.14
CA MET A 1 -7.83 19.82 12.22
C MET A 1 -7.12 18.49 12.33
N GLU A 2 -7.38 17.74 13.39
CA GLU A 2 -6.80 16.41 13.62
C GLU A 2 -7.87 15.39 13.25
N GLU A 3 -7.56 14.46 12.35
CA GLU A 3 -8.49 13.44 11.86
C GLU A 3 -7.91 12.06 12.15
N PHE A 4 -8.78 11.11 12.50
CA PHE A 4 -8.39 9.73 12.84
C PHE A 4 -8.82 8.77 11.75
N GLU A 5 -7.89 7.94 11.31
CA GLU A 5 -8.15 6.95 10.28
C GLU A 5 -8.25 5.55 10.88
N PRO A 6 -9.35 4.82 10.61
CA PRO A 6 -9.56 3.50 11.19
C PRO A 6 -8.71 2.41 10.51
N THR A 7 -8.10 2.69 9.36
CA THR A 7 -7.30 1.73 8.60
C THR A 7 -5.89 2.25 8.31
N TRP A 8 -4.98 1.34 7.97
CA TRP A 8 -3.59 1.67 7.59
C TRP A 8 -3.35 1.54 6.09
N GLN A 9 -4.42 1.46 5.30
CA GLN A 9 -4.36 1.36 3.83
C GLN A 9 -4.02 2.71 3.23
N THR A 10 -3.68 2.77 1.95
CA THR A 10 -3.52 4.07 1.28
C THR A 10 -4.89 4.76 1.20
N ALA A 11 -4.92 6.07 1.36
CA ALA A 11 -6.13 6.88 1.20
C ALA A 11 -5.90 7.97 0.15
N VAL A 12 -6.88 8.21 -0.72
CA VAL A 12 -6.87 9.36 -1.62
C VAL A 12 -7.21 10.60 -0.80
N LEU A 13 -6.37 11.62 -0.89
CA LEU A 13 -6.55 12.90 -0.19
C LEU A 13 -7.00 14.01 -1.15
N SER A 14 -6.62 13.90 -2.42
CA SER A 14 -7.00 14.80 -3.52
C SER A 14 -6.88 14.03 -4.84
N ALA A 15 -7.77 14.31 -5.78
CA ALA A 15 -7.72 13.84 -7.16
C ALA A 15 -8.61 14.72 -8.04
N PRO A 16 -8.43 14.70 -9.38
CA PRO A 16 -9.36 15.35 -10.30
C PRO A 16 -10.82 14.86 -10.15
N ASP A 17 -10.97 13.56 -9.90
CA ASP A 17 -12.23 12.91 -9.55
C ASP A 17 -11.99 12.02 -8.32
N LEU A 18 -12.54 12.42 -7.17
CA LEU A 18 -12.31 11.73 -5.89
C LEU A 18 -13.01 10.38 -5.83
N ASP A 19 -14.23 10.27 -6.35
CA ASP A 19 -15.02 9.03 -6.28
C ASP A 19 -14.39 7.94 -7.16
N GLU A 20 -13.95 8.31 -8.36
CA GLU A 20 -13.24 7.41 -9.26
C GLU A 20 -11.87 7.03 -8.67
N ALA A 21 -11.12 7.99 -8.12
CA ALA A 21 -9.85 7.71 -7.49
C ALA A 21 -9.99 6.71 -6.32
N ASP A 22 -10.97 6.91 -5.44
CA ASP A 22 -11.24 6.00 -4.33
C ASP A 22 -11.65 4.61 -4.82
N HIS A 23 -12.49 4.51 -5.86
CA HIS A 23 -12.82 3.23 -6.49
C HIS A 23 -11.57 2.51 -7.00
N LEU A 24 -10.74 3.18 -7.80
CA LEU A 24 -9.53 2.61 -8.40
C LEU A 24 -8.51 2.18 -7.34
N PHE A 25 -8.28 3.00 -6.31
CA PHE A 25 -7.36 2.65 -5.22
C PHE A 25 -7.89 1.46 -4.42
N ASN A 26 -9.19 1.41 -4.11
CA ASN A 26 -9.78 0.28 -3.41
C ASN A 26 -9.69 -1.02 -4.23
N ALA A 27 -10.04 -0.97 -5.52
CA ALA A 27 -9.94 -2.11 -6.43
C ALA A 27 -8.49 -2.62 -6.53
N TYR A 28 -7.52 -1.72 -6.66
CA TYR A 28 -6.10 -2.07 -6.68
C TYR A 28 -5.66 -2.73 -5.37
N HIS A 29 -6.02 -2.19 -4.20
CA HIS A 29 -5.63 -2.77 -2.90
C HIS A 29 -6.18 -4.19 -2.73
N GLN A 30 -7.45 -4.41 -3.06
CA GLN A 30 -8.09 -5.72 -2.95
C GLN A 30 -7.42 -6.74 -3.89
N ALA A 31 -7.26 -6.40 -5.17
CA ALA A 31 -6.64 -7.28 -6.14
C ALA A 31 -5.15 -7.55 -5.85
N PHE A 32 -4.41 -6.53 -5.43
CA PHE A 32 -3.01 -6.65 -5.05
C PHE A 32 -2.83 -7.59 -3.84
N GLN A 33 -3.66 -7.43 -2.79
CA GLN A 33 -3.64 -8.32 -1.64
C GLN A 33 -3.96 -9.77 -2.00
N ALA A 34 -4.98 -10.00 -2.85
CA ALA A 34 -5.33 -11.32 -3.33
C ALA A 34 -4.18 -11.96 -4.15
N ALA A 35 -3.55 -11.19 -5.03
CA ALA A 35 -2.39 -11.64 -5.82
C ALA A 35 -1.18 -12.01 -4.95
N LEU A 36 -0.92 -11.24 -3.87
CA LEU A 36 0.15 -11.53 -2.92
C LEU A 36 -0.13 -12.77 -2.08
N ALA A 37 -1.36 -12.94 -1.59
CA ALA A 37 -1.77 -14.10 -0.80
C ALA A 37 -1.60 -15.41 -1.60
N GLY A 38 -1.95 -15.40 -2.89
CA GLY A 38 -1.71 -16.54 -3.79
C GLY A 38 -0.23 -16.91 -3.98
N SER A 39 0.70 -16.03 -3.59
CA SER A 39 2.15 -16.23 -3.67
C SER A 39 2.78 -16.60 -2.31
N GLY A 40 1.97 -16.90 -1.28
CA GLY A 40 2.44 -17.29 0.06
C GLY A 40 2.81 -16.12 0.99
N ASN A 41 2.50 -14.88 0.63
CA ASN A 41 2.71 -13.73 1.52
C ASN A 41 1.69 -13.73 2.66
N ASP A 42 2.12 -13.40 3.88
CA ASP A 42 1.21 -13.06 4.99
C ASP A 42 0.90 -11.56 4.96
N PRO A 43 -0.31 -11.14 4.53
CA PRO A 43 -0.70 -9.73 4.49
C PRO A 43 -0.78 -9.08 5.88
N ARG A 44 -0.72 -9.87 6.95
CA ARG A 44 -0.72 -9.40 8.34
C ARG A 44 0.68 -9.38 8.95
N TRP A 45 1.73 -9.70 8.17
CA TRP A 45 3.09 -9.84 8.71
C TRP A 45 3.55 -8.61 9.51
N GLY A 46 3.24 -7.39 9.07
CA GLY A 46 3.56 -6.17 9.82
C GLY A 46 2.99 -6.14 11.25
N ARG A 47 1.86 -6.79 11.50
CA ARG A 47 1.25 -6.94 12.83
C ARG A 47 1.93 -8.03 13.67
N HIS A 48 2.55 -9.01 13.02
CA HIS A 48 3.15 -10.17 13.67
C HIS A 48 4.67 -10.00 13.91
N ALA A 49 5.34 -9.19 13.09
CA ALA A 49 6.79 -9.08 13.08
C ALA A 49 7.39 -8.67 14.44
N HIS A 50 6.77 -7.71 15.14
CA HIS A 50 7.22 -7.31 16.48
C HIS A 50 7.19 -8.51 17.46
N HIS A 51 6.08 -9.24 17.50
CA HIS A 51 5.94 -10.42 18.36
C HIS A 51 6.93 -11.52 17.96
N ALA A 52 7.10 -11.76 16.64
CA ALA A 52 8.03 -12.76 16.12
C ALA A 52 9.49 -12.47 16.51
N LEU A 53 9.89 -11.20 16.56
CA LEU A 53 11.23 -10.81 17.03
C LEU A 53 11.35 -10.96 18.55
N ARG A 54 10.33 -10.58 19.32
CA ARG A 54 10.31 -10.75 20.78
C ARG A 54 10.37 -12.22 21.19
N SER A 55 9.68 -13.11 20.48
CA SER A 55 9.69 -14.56 20.77
C SER A 55 11.07 -15.21 20.57
N ARG A 56 12.00 -14.52 19.90
CA ARG A 56 13.42 -14.89 19.79
C ARG A 56 14.30 -14.32 20.90
N GLY A 57 13.72 -13.73 21.94
CA GLY A 57 14.44 -13.16 23.09
C GLY A 57 15.05 -11.79 22.83
N LEU A 58 14.60 -11.07 21.80
CA LEU A 58 15.06 -9.71 21.52
C LEU A 58 14.21 -8.68 22.27
N THR A 59 14.85 -7.59 22.70
CA THR A 59 14.15 -6.34 23.02
C THR A 59 13.89 -5.63 21.71
N VAL A 60 12.63 -5.30 21.43
CA VAL A 60 12.20 -4.81 20.12
C VAL A 60 11.56 -3.44 20.26
N ASP A 61 11.97 -2.53 19.40
CA ASP A 61 11.34 -1.23 19.16
C ASP A 61 10.70 -1.21 17.77
N THR A 62 9.63 -0.43 17.58
CA THR A 62 8.90 -0.37 16.31
C THR A 62 8.49 1.04 15.97
N GLU A 63 8.92 1.50 14.80
CA GLU A 63 8.58 2.80 14.25
C GLU A 63 7.68 2.63 13.03
N GLY A 64 6.66 3.49 12.92
CA GLY A 64 5.74 3.53 11.79
C GLY A 64 5.87 4.84 11.03
N THR A 65 5.99 4.77 9.71
CA THR A 65 6.06 5.96 8.85
C THR A 65 4.98 5.92 7.78
N THR A 66 4.28 7.04 7.61
CA THR A 66 3.47 7.31 6.43
C THR A 66 3.74 8.74 5.95
N ARG A 67 3.51 9.00 4.66
CA ARG A 67 3.73 10.29 4.02
C ARG A 67 2.74 10.47 2.86
N THR A 68 2.59 11.70 2.39
CA THR A 68 1.83 11.96 1.16
C THR A 68 2.70 11.70 -0.07
N TRP A 69 2.09 11.13 -1.11
CA TRP A 69 2.68 10.96 -2.44
C TRP A 69 1.84 11.74 -3.45
N THR A 70 2.50 12.58 -4.23
CA THR A 70 1.90 13.28 -5.36
C THR A 70 2.02 12.42 -6.61
N GLY A 71 1.01 12.38 -7.48
CA GLY A 71 1.11 11.70 -8.75
C GLY A 71 2.28 12.22 -9.60
N GLY A 72 2.89 11.32 -10.36
CA GLY A 72 4.15 11.56 -11.07
C GLY A 72 5.41 11.57 -10.19
N SER A 73 5.29 11.59 -8.86
CA SER A 73 6.46 11.46 -7.97
C SER A 73 7.06 10.05 -8.01
N PRO A 74 8.35 9.88 -7.64
CA PRO A 74 8.97 8.55 -7.57
C PRO A 74 8.19 7.53 -6.73
N ALA A 75 7.45 8.00 -5.72
CA ALA A 75 6.65 7.14 -4.87
C ALA A 75 5.39 6.60 -5.58
N CYS A 76 4.80 7.35 -6.52
CA CYS A 76 3.70 6.89 -7.36
C CYS A 76 4.18 6.12 -8.61
N LEU A 77 5.42 6.34 -9.06
CA LEU A 77 6.00 5.58 -10.18
C LEU A 77 6.21 4.10 -9.86
N LEU A 78 6.45 3.74 -8.59
CA LEU A 78 6.54 2.35 -8.17
C LEU A 78 5.22 1.57 -8.39
N PRO A 79 4.07 1.94 -7.77
CA PRO A 79 2.81 1.26 -8.04
C PRO A 79 2.38 1.36 -9.50
N HIS A 80 2.72 2.46 -10.20
CA HIS A 80 2.50 2.56 -11.64
C HIS A 80 3.24 1.45 -12.37
N ALA A 81 4.54 1.27 -12.17
CA ALA A 81 5.31 0.22 -12.82
C ALA A 81 4.83 -1.19 -12.39
N THR A 82 4.59 -1.40 -11.09
CA THR A 82 4.12 -2.67 -10.54
C THR A 82 2.80 -3.11 -11.20
N ALA A 83 1.81 -2.22 -11.33
CA ALA A 83 0.53 -2.55 -11.93
C ALA A 83 0.64 -3.04 -13.39
N ALA A 84 1.68 -2.67 -14.14
CA ALA A 84 1.95 -3.23 -15.47
C ALA A 84 2.48 -4.65 -15.35
N VAL A 85 3.50 -4.84 -14.50
CA VAL A 85 4.21 -6.11 -14.37
C VAL A 85 3.28 -7.22 -13.89
N ILE A 86 2.36 -6.92 -12.97
CA ILE A 86 1.43 -7.90 -12.40
C ILE A 86 0.02 -7.79 -12.99
N ARG A 87 -0.17 -7.13 -14.15
CA ARG A 87 -1.49 -6.87 -14.75
C ARG A 87 -2.37 -8.12 -14.81
N ASP A 88 -1.85 -9.21 -15.36
CA ASP A 88 -2.62 -10.45 -15.51
C ASP A 88 -3.05 -11.05 -14.17
N ARG A 89 -2.22 -10.87 -13.12
CA ARG A 89 -2.56 -11.29 -11.76
C ARG A 89 -3.64 -10.40 -11.14
N LEU A 90 -3.63 -9.10 -11.42
CA LEU A 90 -4.67 -8.18 -10.98
C LEU A 90 -6.00 -8.50 -11.65
N ILE A 91 -5.99 -8.82 -12.95
CA ILE A 91 -7.19 -9.26 -13.69
C ILE A 91 -7.72 -10.59 -13.13
N ALA A 92 -6.85 -11.57 -12.92
CA ALA A 92 -7.22 -12.85 -12.32
C ALA A 92 -7.77 -12.69 -10.88
N ALA A 93 -7.34 -11.63 -10.17
CA ALA A 93 -7.83 -11.27 -8.85
C ALA A 93 -9.11 -10.40 -8.86
N GLY A 94 -9.66 -10.08 -10.04
CA GLY A 94 -10.94 -9.41 -10.21
C GLY A 94 -10.88 -7.92 -10.53
N MET A 95 -9.70 -7.31 -10.70
CA MET A 95 -9.60 -5.91 -11.13
C MET A 95 -9.75 -5.80 -12.66
N PRO A 96 -10.74 -5.06 -13.18
CA PRO A 96 -10.92 -4.93 -14.62
C PRO A 96 -9.69 -4.33 -15.32
N GLY A 97 -9.40 -4.78 -16.54
CA GLY A 97 -8.31 -4.24 -17.35
C GLY A 97 -8.37 -2.71 -17.54
N PRO A 98 -9.54 -2.14 -17.89
CA PRO A 98 -9.72 -0.69 -17.99
C PRO A 98 -9.41 0.06 -16.69
N ASP A 99 -9.84 -0.47 -15.54
CA ASP A 99 -9.56 0.12 -14.22
C ASP A 99 -8.06 0.10 -13.92
N ILE A 100 -7.33 -0.96 -14.34
CA ILE A 100 -5.86 -0.99 -14.21
C ILE A 100 -5.23 0.13 -15.04
N ASP A 101 -5.72 0.37 -16.26
CA ASP A 101 -5.21 1.44 -17.11
C ASP A 101 -5.51 2.82 -16.53
N ALA A 102 -6.75 3.04 -16.06
CA ALA A 102 -7.16 4.28 -15.40
C ALA A 102 -6.33 4.55 -14.13
N PHE A 103 -6.16 3.55 -13.26
CA PHE A 103 -5.32 3.64 -12.07
C PHE A 103 -3.87 4.02 -12.40
N ARG A 104 -3.31 3.41 -13.45
CA ARG A 104 -1.94 3.70 -13.90
C ARG A 104 -1.80 5.14 -14.39
N GLN A 105 -2.80 5.68 -15.10
CA GLN A 105 -2.78 7.07 -15.55
C GLN A 105 -2.96 8.03 -14.37
N LEU A 106 -3.89 7.73 -13.46
CA LEU A 106 -4.12 8.54 -12.27
C LEU A 106 -2.86 8.71 -11.41
N LEU A 107 -2.03 7.65 -11.29
CA LEU A 107 -0.75 7.72 -10.58
C LEU A 107 0.28 8.68 -11.20
N LEU A 108 0.05 9.17 -12.42
CA LEU A 108 0.89 10.18 -13.09
C LEU A 108 0.30 11.59 -12.98
N ASP A 109 -0.94 11.73 -12.51
CA ASP A 109 -1.65 13.00 -12.44
C ASP A 109 -1.16 13.86 -11.26
N PRO A 110 -0.68 15.10 -11.49
CA PRO A 110 -0.16 15.94 -10.41
C PRO A 110 -1.20 16.37 -9.37
N ASP A 111 -2.50 16.32 -9.69
CA ASP A 111 -3.58 16.65 -8.76
C ASP A 111 -3.96 15.47 -7.85
N LEU A 112 -3.44 14.28 -8.15
CA LEU A 112 -3.51 13.14 -7.24
C LEU A 112 -2.57 13.35 -6.05
N ILE A 113 -3.14 13.35 -4.85
CA ILE A 113 -2.41 13.28 -3.58
C ILE A 113 -2.93 12.08 -2.81
N VAL A 114 -2.05 11.15 -2.45
CA VAL A 114 -2.40 9.97 -1.65
C VAL A 114 -1.57 9.87 -0.38
N LYS A 115 -2.18 9.44 0.71
CA LYS A 115 -1.47 9.04 1.93
C LYS A 115 -0.95 7.62 1.75
N SER A 116 0.36 7.41 1.86
CA SER A 116 0.96 6.08 1.69
C SER A 116 0.48 5.04 2.69
N ASN A 117 0.61 3.76 2.34
CA ASN A 117 0.53 2.67 3.30
C ASN A 117 1.46 2.91 4.50
N LEU A 118 1.07 2.44 5.68
CA LEU A 118 1.95 2.47 6.87
C LEU A 118 3.14 1.51 6.66
N ALA A 119 4.34 2.06 6.60
CA ALA A 119 5.57 1.29 6.61
C ALA A 119 6.03 1.09 8.06
N LEU A 120 6.34 -0.14 8.45
CA LEU A 120 6.82 -0.48 9.80
C LEU A 120 8.30 -0.88 9.75
N SER A 121 9.10 -0.26 10.61
CA SER A 121 10.49 -0.63 10.87
C SER A 121 10.58 -1.24 12.27
N HIS A 122 11.22 -2.41 12.38
CA HIS A 122 11.43 -3.10 13.65
C HIS A 122 12.92 -3.24 13.94
N ILE A 123 13.35 -2.80 15.13
CA ILE A 123 14.75 -2.91 15.56
C ILE A 123 14.81 -3.83 16.77
N GLY A 124 15.41 -5.02 16.59
CA GLY A 124 15.63 -5.99 17.65
C GLY A 124 17.07 -5.95 18.18
N ARG A 125 17.25 -5.93 19.50
CA ARG A 125 18.57 -5.97 20.17
C ARG A 125 18.63 -7.13 21.16
N ARG A 126 19.79 -7.81 21.21
CA ARG A 126 20.09 -8.76 22.30
C ARG A 126 20.44 -7.97 23.56
N ALA A 127 20.08 -8.48 24.73
CA ALA A 127 20.69 -8.00 25.96
C ALA A 127 22.20 -8.32 25.90
N GLY A 128 23.03 -7.31 26.17
CA GLY A 128 24.46 -7.48 26.38
C GLY A 128 24.76 -8.13 27.72
#